data_AF-A0AA39S3E3-F1
#
_entry.id   AF-A0AA39S3E3-F1
#
_cell.length_a   1.000
_cell.length_b   1.000
_cell.length_c   1.000
_cell.angle_alpha   90.00
_cell.angle_beta   90.00
_cell.angle_gamma   90.00
#
_symmetry.space_group_name_H-M   'P 1'
#
loop_
_entity.id
_entity.type
_entity.pdbx_description
1 polymer ?
#
loop_
_entity_poly.entity_id
_entity_poly.type
_entity_poly.pdbx_seq_one_letter_code
_entity_poly.pdbx_strand_id
1 'polypeptide(L)'
;MEIDEDDLYLVEEKREEEDNGERGQPAEELETVLVGEGDPLRIVKVGTTMGSDLRNAMEQLLQKYRDIFAWSHKDMPKLTAKSAFWLPERYEETEREPEEAGKEDRGAS
;
A
#
# COMPACT_ATOMS: atom_id res chain seq x y z
N MET A 1 15.40 -4.17 -21.52
CA MET A 1 15.68 -4.26 -20.09
C MET A 1 15.58 -5.74 -19.80
N GLU A 2 16.72 -6.42 -19.84
CA GLU A 2 16.81 -7.80 -19.37
C GLU A 2 16.61 -7.69 -17.86
N ILE A 3 15.64 -8.42 -17.33
CA ILE A 3 15.41 -8.47 -15.89
C ILE A 3 16.11 -9.76 -15.49
N ASP A 4 17.19 -9.61 -14.74
CA ASP A 4 18.01 -10.73 -14.31
C ASP A 4 17.25 -11.55 -13.25
N GLU A 5 17.53 -12.85 -13.14
CA GLU A 5 16.90 -13.72 -12.12
C GLU A 5 17.12 -13.17 -10.69
N ASP A 6 18.22 -12.43 -10.50
CA ASP A 6 18.55 -11.71 -9.27
C ASP A 6 17.54 -10.60 -8.95
N ASP A 7 17.02 -9.89 -9.95
CA ASP A 7 16.04 -8.82 -9.75
C ASP A 7 14.70 -9.38 -9.26
N LEU A 8 14.31 -10.57 -9.73
CA LEU A 8 13.10 -11.26 -9.27
C LEU A 8 13.24 -11.69 -7.81
N TYR A 9 14.41 -12.23 -7.44
CA TYR A 9 14.72 -12.68 -6.08
C TYR A 9 14.72 -11.52 -5.08
N LEU A 10 15.26 -10.35 -5.46
CA LEU A 10 15.23 -9.13 -4.66
C LEU A 10 13.81 -8.63 -4.38
N VAL A 11 12.88 -8.81 -5.33
CA VAL A 11 11.48 -8.41 -5.15
C VAL A 11 10.74 -9.38 -4.22
N GLU A 12 11.03 -10.68 -4.30
CA GLU A 12 10.45 -11.66 -3.36
C GLU A 12 10.97 -11.45 -1.94
N GLU A 13 12.29 -11.34 -1.74
CA GLU A 13 12.92 -11.12 -0.42
C GLU A 13 12.36 -9.88 0.28
N LYS A 14 12.27 -8.75 -0.45
CA LYS A 14 11.75 -7.50 0.11
C LYS A 14 10.28 -7.63 0.55
N ARG A 15 9.45 -8.35 -0.20
CA ARG A 15 8.04 -8.56 0.16
C ARG A 15 7.89 -9.46 1.39
N GLU A 16 8.77 -10.44 1.56
CA GLU A 16 8.78 -11.31 2.74
C GLU A 16 9.20 -10.55 4.01
N GLU A 17 10.18 -9.65 3.91
CA GLU A 17 10.61 -8.80 5.03
C GLU A 17 9.48 -7.85 5.47
N GLU A 18 8.75 -7.26 4.52
CA GLU A 18 7.59 -6.38 4.77
C GLU A 18 6.39 -7.14 5.38
N ASP A 19 6.26 -8.45 5.13
CA ASP A 19 5.17 -9.30 5.64
C ASP A 19 5.46 -9.84 7.06
N ASN A 20 6.70 -9.73 7.54
CA ASN A 20 7.13 -10.26 8.84
C ASN A 20 6.68 -9.41 10.05
N GLY A 21 6.15 -8.20 9.82
CA GLY A 21 5.59 -7.33 10.87
C GLY A 21 4.06 -7.25 10.76
N GLU A 22 3.34 -7.73 11.78
CA GLU A 22 1.87 -7.61 11.95
C GLU A 22 0.93 -8.36 11.01
N ARG A 23 1.38 -8.93 9.87
CA ARG A 23 0.50 -9.72 9.00
C ARG A 23 0.44 -11.19 9.44
N GLY A 24 -0.77 -11.73 9.48
CA GLY A 24 -0.98 -13.15 9.80
C GLY A 24 -0.43 -14.04 8.69
N GLN A 25 0.18 -15.17 9.07
CA GLN A 25 0.65 -16.15 8.10
C GLN A 25 -0.54 -16.74 7.32
N PRO A 26 -0.40 -16.97 6.00
CA PRO A 26 -1.46 -17.59 5.21
C PRO A 26 -1.74 -19.01 5.73
N ALA A 27 -3.02 -19.38 5.76
CA ALA A 27 -3.47 -20.69 6.26
C ALA A 27 -3.07 -21.86 5.35
N GLU A 28 -2.65 -21.55 4.12
CA GLU A 28 -2.19 -22.48 3.11
C GLU A 28 -0.91 -21.95 2.46
N GLU A 29 -0.16 -22.85 1.82
CA GLU A 29 0.97 -22.47 1.00
C GLU A 29 0.49 -21.72 -0.24
N LEU A 30 1.26 -20.71 -0.66
CA LEU A 30 0.94 -19.90 -1.83
C LEU A 30 1.98 -20.13 -2.93
N GLU A 31 1.51 -20.23 -4.16
CA GLU A 31 2.31 -20.34 -5.38
C GLU A 31 2.31 -19.03 -6.15
N THR A 32 3.44 -18.69 -6.77
CA THR A 32 3.59 -17.47 -7.58
C THR A 32 3.05 -17.67 -9.00
N VAL A 33 2.23 -16.72 -9.46
CA VAL A 33 1.66 -16.67 -10.81
C VAL A 33 2.06 -15.35 -11.48
N LEU A 34 2.57 -15.45 -12.71
CA LEU A 34 2.87 -14.30 -13.57
C LEU A 34 1.58 -13.77 -14.24
N VAL A 35 1.28 -12.50 -14.00
CA VAL A 35 0.07 -11.82 -14.53
C VAL A 35 0.43 -10.82 -15.63
N GLY A 36 1.61 -10.21 -15.58
CA GLY A 36 2.08 -9.25 -16.58
C GLY A 36 2.70 -9.91 -17.80
N GLU A 37 2.19 -9.58 -18.99
CA GLU A 37 2.85 -9.93 -20.25
C GLU A 37 4.02 -8.96 -20.48
N GLY A 38 5.24 -9.48 -20.38
CA GLY A 38 6.47 -8.69 -20.59
C GLY A 38 6.96 -7.90 -19.38
N ASP A 39 6.32 -8.03 -18.22
CA ASP A 39 6.79 -7.45 -16.95
C ASP A 39 6.85 -8.54 -15.87
N PRO A 40 8.04 -9.09 -15.57
CA PRO A 40 8.24 -10.16 -14.61
C PRO A 40 8.00 -9.72 -13.15
N LEU A 41 7.86 -8.41 -12.88
CA LEU A 41 7.55 -7.91 -11.54
C LEU A 41 6.05 -8.01 -11.20
N ARG A 42 5.20 -8.22 -12.22
CA ARG A 42 3.75 -8.34 -12.08
C ARG A 42 3.34 -9.77 -11.74
N ILE A 43 3.76 -10.19 -10.56
CA ILE A 43 3.48 -11.49 -9.96
C ILE A 43 2.49 -11.38 -8.80
N VAL A 44 1.64 -12.40 -8.66
CA VAL A 44 0.72 -12.58 -7.52
C VAL A 44 0.90 -13.95 -6.90
N LYS A 45 0.55 -14.11 -5.62
CA LYS A 45 0.58 -15.40 -4.93
C LYS A 45 -0.85 -15.94 -4.78
N VAL A 46 -1.09 -17.20 -5.15
CA VAL A 46 -2.40 -17.88 -5.07
C VAL A 46 -2.30 -19.17 -4.25
N GLY A 47 -3.38 -19.56 -3.58
CA GLY A 47 -3.41 -20.77 -2.77
C GLY A 47 -3.17 -22.06 -3.54
N THR A 48 -2.36 -22.97 -2.99
CA THR A 48 -2.03 -24.26 -3.62
C THR A 48 -3.14 -25.31 -3.49
N THR A 49 -4.11 -25.11 -2.60
CA THR A 49 -5.18 -26.10 -2.37
C THR A 49 -6.28 -26.09 -3.43
N MET A 50 -6.22 -25.16 -4.40
CA MET A 50 -7.19 -25.07 -5.50
C MET A 50 -7.07 -26.27 -6.47
N GLY A 51 -8.22 -26.83 -6.86
CA GLY A 51 -8.28 -27.84 -7.92
C GLY A 51 -7.78 -27.28 -9.27
N SER A 52 -7.20 -28.13 -10.11
CA SER A 52 -6.54 -27.74 -11.37
C SER A 52 -7.41 -26.87 -12.28
N ASP A 53 -8.69 -27.21 -12.44
CA ASP A 53 -9.60 -26.48 -13.33
C ASP A 53 -9.88 -25.07 -12.79
N LEU A 54 -10.04 -24.94 -11.48
CA LEU A 54 -10.24 -23.66 -10.82
C LEU A 54 -8.97 -22.81 -10.87
N ARG A 55 -7.80 -23.42 -10.62
CA ARG A 55 -6.49 -22.76 -10.74
C ARG A 55 -6.31 -22.17 -12.14
N ASN A 56 -6.53 -22.98 -13.17
CA ASN A 56 -6.42 -22.54 -14.57
C ASN A 56 -7.41 -21.42 -14.91
N ALA A 57 -8.64 -21.49 -14.40
CA ALA A 57 -9.62 -20.42 -14.59
C ALA A 57 -9.18 -19.12 -13.88
N MET A 58 -8.58 -19.23 -12.70
CA MET A 58 -8.10 -18.10 -11.91
C MET A 58 -6.88 -17.43 -12.57
N GLU A 59 -5.92 -18.21 -13.05
CA GLU A 59 -4.77 -17.68 -13.81
C GLU A 59 -5.23 -16.90 -15.04
N GLN A 60 -6.14 -17.47 -15.83
CA GLN A 60 -6.71 -16.80 -17.00
C GLN A 60 -7.45 -15.51 -16.62
N LEU A 61 -8.19 -15.51 -15.50
CA LEU A 61 -8.90 -14.34 -15.01
C LEU A 61 -7.92 -13.22 -14.63
N LEU A 62 -6.90 -13.54 -13.85
CA LEU A 62 -5.88 -12.60 -13.39
C LEU A 62 -5.14 -11.98 -14.58
N GLN A 63 -4.71 -12.81 -15.54
CA GLN A 63 -4.05 -12.36 -16.77
C GLN A 63 -4.96 -11.47 -17.63
N LYS A 64 -6.24 -11.83 -17.75
CA LYS A 64 -7.23 -11.04 -18.52
C LYS A 64 -7.47 -9.65 -17.92
N TYR A 65 -7.41 -9.51 -16.60
CA TYR A 65 -7.68 -8.28 -15.87
C TYR A 65 -6.42 -7.68 -15.22
N ARG A 66 -5.26 -7.88 -15.85
CA ARG A 66 -3.95 -7.40 -15.37
C ARG A 66 -3.86 -5.88 -15.15
N ASP A 67 -4.73 -5.12 -15.79
CA ASP A 67 -4.83 -3.66 -15.76
C ASP A 67 -5.66 -3.12 -14.59
N ILE A 68 -6.38 -3.98 -13.86
CA ILE A 68 -7.14 -3.59 -12.66
C ILE A 68 -6.21 -3.40 -11.45
N PHE A 69 -5.07 -4.10 -11.43
CA PHE A 69 -4.11 -4.02 -10.32
C PHE A 69 -3.27 -2.75 -10.39
N ALA A 70 -3.12 -2.09 -9.24
CA ALA A 70 -2.16 -1.00 -9.06
C ALA A 70 -0.78 -1.56 -8.71
N TRP A 71 -0.06 -2.11 -9.70
CA TRP A 71 1.29 -2.69 -9.53
C TRP A 71 2.32 -1.69 -8.99
N SER A 72 2.11 -0.42 -9.31
CA SER A 72 2.87 0.70 -8.79
C SER A 72 1.95 1.90 -8.56
N HIS A 73 2.47 2.91 -7.87
CA HIS A 73 1.77 4.19 -7.70
C HIS A 73 1.38 4.84 -9.05
N LYS A 74 2.08 4.53 -10.15
CA LYS A 74 1.77 5.06 -11.49
C LYS A 74 0.47 4.48 -12.07
N ASP A 75 0.08 3.28 -11.63
CA ASP A 75 -1.09 2.56 -12.11
C ASP A 75 -2.39 3.00 -11.41
N MET A 76 -2.29 3.94 -10.45
CA MET A 76 -3.43 4.54 -9.74
C MET A 76 -3.64 6.01 -10.14
N PRO A 77 -4.36 6.30 -11.25
CA PRO A 77 -4.51 7.67 -11.76
C PRO A 77 -5.46 8.58 -10.95
N LYS A 78 -5.81 8.26 -9.69
CA LYS A 78 -6.83 9.00 -8.91
C LYS A 78 -6.34 9.65 -7.61
N LEU A 79 -5.08 10.08 -7.55
CA LEU A 79 -4.62 11.06 -6.56
C LEU A 79 -3.79 12.15 -7.23
N THR A 80 -4.41 12.91 -8.13
CA THR A 80 -3.89 14.25 -8.39
C THR A 80 -4.05 15.05 -7.11
N ALA A 81 -3.05 15.83 -6.69
CA ALA A 81 -3.10 16.76 -5.54
C ALA A 81 -4.30 17.74 -5.52
N LYS A 82 -5.17 17.68 -6.54
CA LYS A 82 -6.43 18.39 -6.65
C LYS A 82 -7.63 17.66 -6.03
N SER A 83 -7.49 16.44 -5.51
CA SER A 83 -8.50 15.81 -4.65
C SER A 83 -8.36 16.24 -3.18
N ALA A 84 -7.92 17.47 -2.94
CA ALA A 84 -8.03 18.18 -1.67
C ALA A 84 -9.50 18.54 -1.34
N PHE A 85 -10.43 17.65 -1.65
CA PHE A 85 -11.85 17.75 -1.28
C PHE A 85 -12.09 17.21 0.16
N TRP A 86 -11.12 16.50 0.74
CA TRP A 86 -11.13 16.04 2.13
C TRP A 86 -10.32 16.91 3.08
N LEU A 87 -9.96 18.13 2.70
CA LEU A 87 -9.61 19.13 3.71
C LEU A 87 -10.90 19.83 4.09
N PRO A 88 -11.44 19.62 5.31
CA PRO A 88 -12.37 20.60 5.84
C PRO A 88 -11.68 21.97 5.75
N GLU A 89 -12.40 22.95 5.22
CA GLU A 89 -11.99 24.34 5.29
C GLU A 89 -11.57 24.64 6.72
N ARG A 90 -10.35 25.16 6.88
CA ARG A 90 -10.01 26.06 7.97
C ARG A 90 -10.10 25.42 9.36
N TYR A 91 -8.99 24.85 9.83
CA TYR A 91 -8.64 25.15 11.22
C TYR A 91 -8.32 26.65 11.23
N GLU A 92 -9.29 27.47 11.62
CA GLU A 92 -8.98 28.81 12.09
C GLU A 92 -8.02 28.61 13.26
N GLU A 93 -6.78 29.01 13.00
CA GLU A 93 -5.80 29.38 13.99
C GLU A 93 -6.46 30.44 14.88
N THR A 94 -7.18 30.01 15.92
CA THR A 94 -7.46 30.91 17.04
C THR A 94 -6.10 31.12 17.69
N GLU A 95 -5.47 32.22 17.29
CA GLU A 95 -4.37 32.88 17.96
C GLU A 95 -4.59 32.72 19.47
N ARG A 96 -3.93 31.73 20.07
CA ARG A 96 -3.82 31.68 21.52
C ARG A 96 -2.75 32.72 21.82
N GLU A 97 -3.21 33.97 21.90
CA GLU A 97 -2.49 35.10 22.48
C GLU A 97 -1.72 34.61 23.72
N PRO A 98 -0.42 34.92 23.87
CA PRO A 98 0.22 34.76 25.16
C PRO A 98 -0.43 35.77 26.11
N GLU A 99 -1.29 35.32 27.02
CA GLU A 99 -1.66 36.12 28.20
C GLU A 99 -0.41 36.28 29.07
N GLU A 100 0.41 37.26 28.71
CA GLU A 100 1.31 37.94 29.62
C GLU A 100 0.57 39.13 30.24
N ALA A 101 0.75 39.23 31.56
CA ALA A 101 0.50 40.39 32.42
C ALA A 101 -0.92 40.62 32.99
N GLY A 102 -1.12 40.11 34.21
CA GLY A 102 -1.96 40.71 35.25
C GLY A 102 -1.21 40.77 36.57
N LYS A 103 -0.63 41.94 36.86
CA LYS A 103 0.18 42.31 38.03
C LYS A 103 -0.71 42.53 39.28
N GLU A 104 -0.04 42.66 40.43
CA GLU A 104 -0.50 43.35 41.67
C GLU A 104 -1.51 42.57 42.54
N ASP A 105 -1.52 42.64 43.87
CA ASP A 105 -0.75 43.46 44.81
C ASP A 105 -0.78 42.84 46.22
N ARG A 106 0.15 43.33 47.03
CA ARG A 106 0.33 43.20 48.49
C ARG A 106 -0.91 42.87 49.33
N GLY A 107 -0.73 42.01 50.33
CA GLY A 107 -1.64 41.91 51.46
C GLY A 107 -1.20 40.90 52.52
N ALA A 108 -0.44 41.36 53.50
CA ALA A 108 -0.12 40.61 54.72
C ALA A 108 -1.38 40.33 55.55
N SER A 109 -1.44 39.18 56.22
CA SER A 109 -1.59 39.12 57.68
C SER A 109 -1.34 37.71 58.21
#